data_AF-A0A1G1ZTK0-F1
#
_entry.id   AF-A0A1G1ZTK0-F1
#
_cell.length_a   1.000
_cell.length_b   1.000
_cell.length_c   1.000
_cell.angle_alpha   90.00
_cell.angle_beta   90.00
_cell.angle_gamma   90.00
#
_symmetry.space_group_name_H-M   'P 1'
#
loop_
_entity.id
_entity.type
_entity.pdbx_description
1 polymer ?
#
loop_
_entity_poly.entity_id
_entity_poly.type
_entity_poly.pdbx_seq_one_letter_code
_entity_poly.pdbx_strand_id
1 'polypeptide(L)'
;MDPSIKIKKDLQISFGAGIAAGFLAIPILRNLDIPVSLLTGFLIMAGFVATTLSGYGVAYWLSRRFPVMMQVVKFGMIGGVNTLLDLSILNFLIYISGIATGIHFSVFKGISFIIAVTNSYFWNKFWTFRSTEEVQTVEFFKFFIVNVVGFVINVSAASFIVNGIGAPPGISLELWANIGAISSVFISLIWNFLGMKFIVFRR
;
A
#
# COMPACT_ATOMS: atom_id res chain seq x y z
N MET A 1 13.33 -14.12 -23.44
CA MET A 1 14.05 -12.98 -22.82
C MET A 1 15.13 -13.56 -21.93
N ASP A 2 16.38 -13.13 -22.08
CA ASP A 2 17.53 -13.62 -21.31
C ASP A 2 17.27 -13.48 -19.78
N PRO A 3 17.49 -14.54 -18.97
CA PRO A 3 17.40 -14.48 -17.51
C PRO A 3 18.15 -13.30 -16.87
N SER A 4 19.29 -12.90 -17.42
CA SER A 4 20.10 -11.78 -16.95
C SER A 4 19.36 -10.43 -17.09
N ILE A 5 18.67 -10.24 -18.22
CA ILE A 5 17.87 -9.04 -18.53
C ILE A 5 16.67 -8.94 -17.59
N LYS A 6 16.03 -10.08 -17.28
CA LYS A 6 14.88 -10.14 -16.37
C LYS A 6 15.26 -9.72 -14.94
N ILE A 7 16.40 -10.19 -14.45
CA ILE A 7 16.90 -9.85 -13.11
C ILE A 7 17.26 -8.37 -13.01
N LYS A 8 17.97 -7.82 -14.02
CA LYS A 8 18.34 -6.40 -14.05
C LYS A 8 17.11 -5.49 -13.98
N LYS A 9 16.06 -5.81 -14.76
CA LYS A 9 14.81 -5.03 -14.76
C LYS A 9 14.09 -5.10 -13.42
N ASP A 10 14.03 -6.27 -12.80
CA ASP A 10 13.37 -6.41 -11.49
C ASP A 10 14.13 -5.67 -10.39
N LEU A 11 15.48 -5.68 -10.40
CA LEU A 11 16.29 -4.90 -9.46
C LEU A 11 16.08 -3.38 -9.61
N GLN A 12 15.99 -2.88 -10.85
CA GLN A 12 15.69 -1.47 -11.11
C GLN A 12 14.33 -1.07 -10.55
N ILE A 13 13.32 -1.93 -10.72
CA ILE A 13 11.97 -1.68 -10.19
C ILE A 13 11.98 -1.73 -8.66
N SER A 14 12.65 -2.71 -8.04
CA SER A 14 12.80 -2.78 -6.57
C SER A 14 13.53 -1.56 -6.00
N PHE A 15 14.56 -1.07 -6.68
CA PHE A 15 15.24 0.17 -6.30
C PHE A 15 14.31 1.38 -6.36
N GLY A 16 13.61 1.56 -7.49
CA GLY A 16 12.63 2.64 -7.65
C GLY A 16 11.49 2.58 -6.60
N ALA A 17 11.00 1.38 -6.29
CA ALA A 17 10.01 1.17 -5.25
C ALA A 17 10.50 1.61 -3.86
N GLY A 18 11.77 1.35 -3.53
CA GLY A 18 12.38 1.80 -2.28
C GLY A 18 12.51 3.32 -2.19
N ILE A 19 12.92 3.98 -3.27
CA ILE A 19 12.96 5.45 -3.35
C ILE A 19 11.55 6.03 -3.16
N ALA A 20 10.57 5.49 -3.89
CA ALA A 20 9.18 5.94 -3.78
C ALA A 20 8.65 5.77 -2.35
N ALA A 21 8.87 4.60 -1.73
CA ALA A 21 8.50 4.33 -0.35
C ALA A 21 9.11 5.35 0.64
N GLY A 22 10.41 5.65 0.48
CA GLY A 22 11.09 6.64 1.31
C GLY A 22 10.54 8.05 1.15
N PHE A 23 10.24 8.48 -0.08
CA PHE A 23 9.61 9.78 -0.33
C PHE A 23 8.20 9.85 0.26
N LEU A 24 7.41 8.78 0.09
CA LEU A 24 6.06 8.65 0.63
C LEU A 24 6.03 8.64 2.17
N ALA A 25 7.11 8.23 2.84
CA ALA A 25 7.19 8.32 4.29
C ALA A 25 7.22 9.78 4.80
N ILE A 26 7.68 10.75 3.99
CA ILE A 26 7.91 12.13 4.46
C ILE A 26 6.62 12.83 4.92
N PRO A 27 5.50 12.85 4.15
CA PRO A 27 4.25 13.46 4.60
C PRO A 27 3.72 12.86 5.91
N ILE A 28 3.92 11.55 6.11
CA ILE A 28 3.49 10.84 7.31
C ILE A 28 4.29 11.34 8.51
N LEU A 29 5.62 11.37 8.40
CA LEU A 29 6.50 11.83 9.47
C LEU A 29 6.26 13.30 9.82
N ARG A 30 6.04 14.15 8.81
CA ARG A 30 5.74 15.57 9.01
C ARG A 30 4.43 15.81 9.74
N ASN A 31 3.41 15.01 9.47
CA ASN A 31 2.12 15.10 10.13
C ASN A 31 2.18 14.61 11.59
N LEU A 32 3.14 13.73 11.91
CA LEU A 32 3.42 13.27 13.27
C LEU A 32 4.40 14.17 14.05
N ASP A 33 4.68 15.38 13.54
CA ASP A 33 5.68 16.32 14.10
C ASP A 33 7.09 15.71 14.28
N ILE A 34 7.41 14.66 13.53
CA ILE A 34 8.74 14.06 13.53
C ILE A 34 9.65 14.91 12.64
N PRO A 35 10.73 15.51 13.17
CA PRO A 35 11.60 16.39 12.39
C PRO A 35 12.34 15.60 11.31
N VAL A 36 12.16 15.98 10.05
CA VAL A 36 12.86 15.38 8.91
C VAL A 36 13.85 16.40 8.33
N SER A 37 15.12 16.25 8.69
CA SER A 37 16.26 16.91 8.06
C SER A 37 16.63 16.25 6.73
N LEU A 38 17.47 16.90 5.92
CA LEU A 38 17.94 16.33 4.64
C LEU A 38 18.66 14.99 4.85
N LEU A 39 19.48 14.87 5.90
CA LEU A 39 20.18 13.64 6.26
C LEU A 39 19.20 12.53 6.66
N THR A 40 18.25 12.81 7.55
CA THR A 40 17.27 11.80 7.99
C THR A 40 16.36 11.36 6.86
N GLY A 41 15.93 12.28 5.99
CA GLY A 41 15.19 11.95 4.77
C GLY A 41 15.98 11.02 3.84
N PHE A 42 17.27 11.31 3.62
CA PHE A 42 18.14 10.43 2.83
C PHE A 42 18.30 9.04 3.47
N LEU A 43 18.48 8.98 4.80
CA LEU A 43 18.60 7.70 5.53
C LEU A 43 17.32 6.86 5.44
N ILE A 44 16.14 7.49 5.53
CA ILE A 44 14.85 6.82 5.35
C ILE A 44 14.76 6.21 3.94
N MET A 45 15.07 7.00 2.91
CA MET A 45 15.08 6.52 1.52
C MET A 45 16.07 5.36 1.32
N ALA A 46 17.29 5.50 1.84
CA ALA A 46 18.30 4.44 1.79
C ALA A 46 17.83 3.17 2.51
N GLY A 47 17.17 3.31 3.67
CA GLY A 47 16.58 2.21 4.42
C GLY A 47 15.54 1.44 3.62
N PHE A 48 14.57 2.14 3.01
CA PHE A 48 13.55 1.50 2.18
C PHE A 48 14.14 0.82 0.93
N VAL A 49 15.12 1.45 0.27
CA VAL A 49 15.85 0.84 -0.85
C VAL A 49 16.56 -0.43 -0.42
N ALA A 50 17.24 -0.41 0.73
CA ALA A 50 17.90 -1.59 1.27
C ALA A 50 16.89 -2.72 1.54
N THR A 51 15.73 -2.41 2.14
CA THR A 51 14.65 -3.38 2.40
C THR A 51 14.08 -3.96 1.11
N THR A 52 13.80 -3.16 0.09
CA THR A 52 13.24 -3.68 -1.18
C THR A 52 14.27 -4.50 -1.96
N LEU A 53 15.53 -4.11 -1.99
CA LEU A 53 16.58 -4.89 -2.67
C LEU A 53 16.89 -6.19 -1.94
N SER A 54 17.02 -6.15 -0.61
CA SER A 54 17.23 -7.36 0.20
C SER A 54 16.03 -8.31 0.10
N GLY A 55 14.80 -7.79 0.17
CA GLY A 55 13.59 -8.58 -0.03
C GLY A 55 13.60 -9.30 -1.39
N TYR A 56 14.01 -8.62 -2.46
CA TYR A 56 14.13 -9.23 -3.78
C TYR A 56 15.21 -10.32 -3.81
N GLY A 57 16.38 -10.07 -3.20
CA GLY A 57 17.46 -11.04 -3.09
C GLY A 57 17.04 -12.31 -2.33
N VAL A 58 16.35 -12.16 -1.20
CA VAL A 58 15.77 -13.27 -0.42
C VAL A 58 14.74 -14.03 -1.25
N ALA A 59 13.85 -13.32 -1.94
CA ALA A 59 12.86 -13.93 -2.83
C ALA A 59 13.53 -14.76 -3.92
N TYR A 60 14.57 -14.22 -4.56
CA TYR A 60 15.33 -14.89 -5.60
C TYR A 60 15.99 -16.16 -5.07
N TRP A 61 16.61 -16.10 -3.89
CA TRP A 61 17.22 -17.26 -3.25
C TRP A 61 16.17 -18.33 -2.90
N LEU A 62 15.06 -17.96 -2.26
CA LEU A 62 13.98 -18.88 -1.92
C LEU A 62 13.29 -19.46 -3.16
N SER A 63 13.22 -18.70 -4.25
CA SER A 63 12.57 -19.12 -5.49
C SER A 63 13.23 -20.32 -6.15
N ARG A 64 14.51 -20.58 -5.83
CA ARG A 64 15.21 -21.81 -6.25
C ARG A 64 14.55 -23.07 -5.71
N ARG A 65 13.91 -22.98 -4.54
CA ARG A 65 13.20 -24.10 -3.89
C ARG A 65 11.69 -24.00 -4.05
N PHE A 66 11.13 -22.78 -4.04
CA PHE A 66 9.70 -22.51 -4.16
C PHE A 66 9.43 -21.39 -5.19
N PRO A 67 9.15 -21.71 -6.46
CA PRO A 67 9.01 -20.72 -7.54
C PRO A 67 7.99 -19.59 -7.26
N VAL A 68 6.97 -19.87 -6.45
CA VAL A 68 5.93 -18.91 -6.04
C VAL A 68 6.47 -17.73 -5.22
N MET A 69 7.62 -17.88 -4.54
CA MET A 69 8.17 -16.86 -3.65
C MET A 69 8.49 -15.53 -4.34
N MET A 70 8.86 -15.56 -5.63
CA MET A 70 9.05 -14.32 -6.41
C MET A 70 7.77 -13.51 -6.53
N GLN A 71 6.62 -14.18 -6.74
CA GLN A 71 5.35 -13.49 -6.87
C GLN A 71 4.87 -12.97 -5.52
N VAL A 72 5.01 -13.75 -4.45
CA VAL A 72 4.64 -13.36 -3.09
C VAL A 72 5.39 -12.11 -2.65
N VAL A 73 6.71 -12.07 -2.84
CA VAL A 73 7.51 -10.92 -2.41
C VAL A 73 7.26 -9.69 -3.28
N LYS A 74 7.12 -9.83 -4.60
CA LYS A 74 6.76 -8.69 -5.48
C LYS A 74 5.38 -8.12 -5.13
N PHE A 75 4.41 -8.98 -4.88
CA PHE A 75 3.09 -8.59 -4.41
C PHE A 75 3.17 -7.86 -3.07
N GLY A 76 3.95 -8.38 -2.12
CA GLY A 76 4.20 -7.74 -0.82
C GLY A 76 4.87 -6.37 -0.94
N MET A 77 5.86 -6.22 -1.83
CA MET A 77 6.51 -4.92 -2.09
C MET A 77 5.54 -3.88 -2.63
N ILE A 78 4.74 -4.25 -3.63
CA ILE A 78 3.70 -3.36 -4.18
C ILE A 78 2.67 -3.03 -3.11
N GLY A 79 2.26 -4.02 -2.32
CA GLY A 79 1.37 -3.81 -1.18
C GLY A 79 1.94 -2.77 -0.21
N GLY A 80 3.19 -2.91 0.21
CA GLY A 80 3.87 -1.97 1.09
C GLY A 80 3.96 -0.56 0.52
N VAL A 81 4.35 -0.41 -0.74
CA VAL A 81 4.41 0.89 -1.43
C VAL A 81 3.03 1.53 -1.52
N ASN A 82 1.97 0.75 -1.78
CA ASN A 82 0.60 1.28 -1.83
C ASN A 82 0.05 1.65 -0.46
N THR A 83 0.37 0.90 0.59
CA THR A 83 0.02 1.30 1.96
C THR A 83 0.69 2.62 2.32
N LEU A 84 1.97 2.78 1.96
CA LEU A 84 2.66 4.06 2.14
C LEU A 84 1.97 5.16 1.33
N LEU A 85 1.66 4.92 0.06
CA LEU A 85 0.97 5.90 -0.79
C LEU A 85 -0.38 6.33 -0.21
N ASP A 86 -1.19 5.39 0.28
CA ASP A 86 -2.46 5.64 0.95
C ASP A 86 -2.24 6.55 2.18
N LEU A 87 -1.31 6.18 3.06
CA LEU A 87 -0.99 6.96 4.25
C LEU A 87 -0.40 8.33 3.89
N SER A 88 0.45 8.44 2.86
CA SER A 88 1.02 9.71 2.43
C SER A 88 -0.04 10.68 1.97
N ILE A 89 -0.99 10.22 1.14
CA ILE A 89 -2.07 11.06 0.63
C ILE A 89 -2.98 11.47 1.78
N LEU A 90 -3.33 10.55 2.66
CA LEU A 90 -4.13 10.86 3.86
C LEU A 90 -3.44 11.93 4.72
N ASN A 91 -2.18 11.72 5.09
CA ASN A 91 -1.43 12.67 5.92
C ASN A 91 -1.18 13.99 5.21
N PHE A 92 -0.99 13.99 3.90
CA PHE A 92 -0.87 15.22 3.12
C PHE A 92 -2.18 16.01 3.17
N LEU A 93 -3.33 15.37 2.98
CA LEU A 93 -4.65 16.01 3.06
C LEU A 93 -4.97 16.52 4.47
N ILE A 94 -4.63 15.75 5.50
CA ILE A 94 -4.76 16.19 6.91
C ILE A 94 -3.84 17.40 7.15
N TYR A 95 -2.59 17.35 6.70
CA TYR A 95 -1.61 18.42 6.91
C TYR A 95 -2.05 19.76 6.30
N ILE A 96 -2.52 19.74 5.05
CA ILE A 96 -2.96 20.97 4.37
C ILE A 96 -4.29 21.50 4.89
N SER A 97 -5.17 20.64 5.41
CA SER A 97 -6.49 21.04 5.91
C SER A 97 -6.49 21.39 7.39
N GLY A 98 -5.56 20.82 8.17
CA GLY A 98 -5.58 20.87 9.63
C GLY A 98 -6.68 20.00 10.27
N ILE A 99 -7.31 19.09 9.51
CA ILE A 99 -8.46 18.31 9.98
C ILE A 99 -8.14 16.82 9.93
N ALA A 100 -8.09 16.18 11.10
CA ALA A 100 -7.78 14.75 11.24
C ALA A 100 -8.99 13.86 11.60
N THR A 101 -10.18 14.45 11.79
CA THR A 101 -11.38 13.73 12.24
C THR A 101 -12.64 14.18 11.48
N GLY A 102 -13.78 13.59 11.84
CA GLY A 102 -15.09 13.88 11.28
C GLY A 102 -15.27 13.36 9.85
N ILE A 103 -16.25 13.93 9.14
CA ILE A 103 -16.55 13.56 7.75
C ILE A 103 -15.36 13.84 6.82
N HIS A 104 -14.57 14.88 7.10
CA HIS A 104 -13.40 15.22 6.30
C HIS A 104 -12.34 14.12 6.33
N PHE A 105 -12.07 13.53 7.49
CA PHE A 105 -11.20 12.35 7.58
C PHE A 105 -11.70 11.20 6.70
N SER A 106 -13.00 10.89 6.75
CA SER A 106 -13.59 9.82 5.93
C SER A 106 -13.43 10.09 4.44
N VAL A 107 -13.61 11.33 4.01
CA VAL A 107 -13.40 11.76 2.61
C VAL A 107 -11.93 11.65 2.23
N PHE A 108 -11.00 12.13 3.07
CA PHE A 108 -9.56 12.04 2.81
C PHE A 108 -9.11 10.58 2.68
N LYS A 109 -9.59 9.71 3.58
CA LYS A 109 -9.31 8.27 3.54
C LYS A 109 -9.89 7.61 2.29
N GLY A 110 -11.05 8.06 1.83
CA GLY A 110 -11.64 7.59 0.59
C GLY A 110 -10.77 7.96 -0.62
N ILE A 111 -10.37 9.23 -0.73
CA ILE A 111 -9.49 9.71 -1.80
C ILE A 111 -8.17 8.94 -1.81
N SER A 112 -7.52 8.82 -0.65
CA SER A 112 -6.23 8.15 -0.52
C SER A 112 -6.31 6.68 -0.92
N PHE A 113 -7.36 5.97 -0.50
CA PHE A 113 -7.56 4.56 -0.84
C PHE A 113 -7.78 4.37 -2.34
N ILE A 114 -8.61 5.20 -2.98
CA ILE A 114 -8.90 5.08 -4.43
C ILE A 114 -7.61 5.26 -5.24
N ILE A 115 -6.78 6.24 -4.88
CA ILE A 115 -5.50 6.47 -5.56
C ILE A 115 -4.55 5.28 -5.35
N ALA A 116 -4.42 4.79 -4.11
CA ALA A 116 -3.55 3.66 -3.79
C ALA A 116 -3.99 2.35 -4.47
N VAL A 117 -5.28 2.04 -4.47
CA VAL A 117 -5.79 0.80 -5.10
C VAL A 117 -5.65 0.85 -6.62
N THR A 118 -5.85 2.03 -7.23
CA THR A 118 -5.64 2.24 -8.67
C THR A 118 -4.18 2.04 -9.04
N ASN A 119 -3.25 2.61 -8.26
CA ASN A 119 -1.82 2.38 -8.46
C ASN A 119 -1.46 0.89 -8.31
N SER A 120 -2.04 0.20 -7.34
CA SER A 120 -1.85 -1.24 -7.13
C SER A 120 -2.25 -2.09 -8.33
N TYR A 121 -3.35 -1.75 -9.00
CA TYR A 121 -3.81 -2.46 -10.21
C TYR A 121 -2.75 -2.42 -11.31
N PHE A 122 -2.22 -1.25 -11.64
CA PHE A 122 -1.23 -1.09 -12.71
C PHE A 122 0.06 -1.85 -12.40
N TRP A 123 0.57 -1.74 -11.18
CA TRP A 123 1.79 -2.44 -10.77
C TRP A 123 1.63 -3.95 -10.75
N ASN A 124 0.52 -4.45 -10.21
CA ASN A 124 0.27 -5.90 -10.17
C ASN A 124 0.10 -6.47 -11.58
N LYS A 125 -0.63 -5.77 -12.46
CA LYS A 125 -0.83 -6.20 -13.85
C LYS A 125 0.48 -6.26 -14.63
N PHE A 126 1.25 -5.16 -14.65
CA PHE A 126 2.40 -5.03 -15.55
C PHE A 126 3.70 -5.62 -14.99
N TRP A 127 3.89 -5.64 -13.66
CA TRP A 127 5.15 -6.09 -13.05
C TRP A 127 5.05 -7.43 -12.32
N THR A 128 4.05 -7.63 -11.46
CA THR A 128 3.91 -8.87 -10.66
C THR A 128 3.55 -10.05 -11.54
N PHE A 129 2.42 -9.94 -12.24
CA PHE A 129 1.87 -11.05 -13.01
C PHE A 129 2.34 -11.05 -14.46
N ARG A 130 2.78 -9.88 -14.96
CA ARG A 130 3.24 -9.70 -16.36
C ARG A 130 2.26 -10.31 -17.37
N SER A 131 0.97 -10.21 -17.08
CA SER A 131 -0.07 -10.75 -17.97
C SER A 131 -0.11 -9.90 -19.23
N THR A 132 0.21 -10.53 -20.37
CA THR A 132 0.04 -9.99 -21.73
C THR A 132 -1.33 -10.29 -22.32
N GLU A 133 -2.21 -10.99 -21.59
CA GLU A 133 -3.54 -11.30 -22.08
C GLU A 133 -4.44 -10.05 -22.06
N GLU A 134 -5.27 -9.90 -23.10
CA GLU A 134 -6.33 -8.90 -23.13
C GLU A 134 -7.18 -9.04 -21.87
N VAL A 135 -7.45 -7.92 -21.21
CA VAL A 135 -8.26 -7.90 -19.99
C VAL A 135 -9.62 -8.49 -20.34
N GLN A 136 -9.92 -9.69 -19.84
CA GLN A 136 -11.27 -10.21 -19.93
C GLN A 136 -12.16 -9.28 -19.08
N THR A 137 -13.03 -8.53 -19.75
CA THR A 137 -13.90 -7.52 -19.15
C THR A 137 -14.62 -8.04 -17.89
N VAL A 138 -15.00 -9.33 -17.89
CA VAL A 138 -15.64 -10.02 -16.76
C VAL A 138 -14.73 -10.14 -15.53
N GLU A 139 -13.46 -10.47 -15.69
CA GLU A 139 -12.50 -10.56 -14.57
C GLU A 139 -12.18 -9.17 -14.00
N PHE A 140 -12.12 -8.16 -14.86
CA PHE A 140 -11.98 -6.76 -14.44
C PHE A 140 -13.19 -6.29 -13.61
N PHE A 141 -14.42 -6.59 -14.04
CA PHE A 141 -15.61 -6.25 -13.25
C PHE A 141 -15.65 -6.97 -11.90
N LYS A 142 -15.25 -8.25 -11.83
CA LYS A 142 -15.12 -8.98 -10.55
C LYS A 142 -14.06 -8.35 -9.64
N PHE A 143 -12.89 -8.01 -10.18
CA PHE A 143 -11.83 -7.32 -9.44
C PHE A 143 -12.31 -5.95 -8.94
N PHE A 144 -13.02 -5.20 -9.79
CA PHE A 144 -13.56 -3.90 -9.44
C PHE A 144 -14.56 -4.01 -8.28
N ILE A 145 -15.54 -4.93 -8.35
CA ILE A 145 -16.52 -5.15 -7.27
C ILE A 145 -15.84 -5.50 -5.95
N VAL A 146 -14.85 -6.41 -5.97
CA VAL A 146 -14.11 -6.79 -4.76
C VAL A 146 -13.39 -5.58 -4.14
N ASN A 147 -12.76 -4.75 -4.96
CA ASN A 147 -12.07 -3.53 -4.49
C ASN A 147 -13.05 -2.45 -4.02
N VAL A 148 -14.24 -2.32 -4.60
CA VAL A 148 -15.28 -1.40 -4.12
C VAL A 148 -15.78 -1.83 -2.75
N VAL A 149 -16.02 -3.12 -2.52
CA VAL A 149 -16.41 -3.60 -1.18
C VAL A 149 -15.24 -3.44 -0.20
N GLY A 150 -14.02 -3.74 -0.65
CA GLY A 150 -12.80 -3.50 0.14
C GLY A 150 -12.63 -2.02 0.51
N PHE A 151 -12.94 -1.09 -0.40
CA PHE A 151 -12.97 0.35 -0.16
C PHE A 151 -13.99 0.70 0.92
N VAL A 152 -15.24 0.23 0.80
CA VAL A 152 -16.29 0.51 1.79
C VAL A 152 -15.87 0.00 3.16
N ILE A 153 -15.37 -1.23 3.27
CA ILE A 153 -14.88 -1.81 4.52
C ILE A 153 -13.71 -1.00 5.08
N ASN A 154 -12.74 -0.63 4.26
CA ASN A 154 -11.56 0.11 4.69
C ASN A 154 -11.95 1.50 5.22
N VAL A 155 -12.69 2.29 4.44
CA VAL A 155 -13.08 3.66 4.82
C VAL A 155 -14.01 3.64 6.02
N SER A 156 -14.99 2.74 6.07
CA SER A 156 -15.91 2.64 7.21
C SER A 156 -15.21 2.19 8.48
N ALA A 157 -14.32 1.19 8.41
CA ALA A 157 -13.54 0.75 9.58
C ALA A 157 -12.62 1.86 10.08
N ALA A 158 -11.90 2.55 9.19
CA ALA A 158 -11.07 3.69 9.55
C ALA A 158 -11.91 4.80 10.21
N SER A 159 -13.06 5.13 9.60
CA SER A 159 -13.97 6.16 10.11
C SER A 159 -14.56 5.78 11.47
N PHE A 160 -14.91 4.52 11.68
CA PHE A 160 -15.40 4.03 12.96
C PHE A 160 -14.34 4.14 14.06
N ILE A 161 -13.09 3.77 13.75
CA ILE A 161 -11.99 3.90 14.72
C ILE A 161 -11.72 5.37 15.04
N VAL A 162 -11.61 6.23 14.02
CA VAL A 162 -11.22 7.63 14.23
C VAL A 162 -12.34 8.46 14.82
N ASN A 163 -13.57 8.31 14.32
CA ASN A 163 -14.71 9.16 14.67
C ASN A 163 -15.67 8.51 15.67
N GLY A 164 -15.83 7.19 15.63
CA GLY A 164 -16.73 6.45 16.51
C GLY A 164 -16.11 6.15 17.87
N ILE A 165 -14.89 5.61 17.88
CA ILE A 165 -14.14 5.36 19.12
C ILE A 165 -13.54 6.68 19.64
N GLY A 166 -13.03 7.52 18.74
CA GLY A 166 -12.35 8.76 19.10
C GLY A 166 -10.92 8.53 19.61
N ALA A 167 -10.11 9.59 19.58
CA ALA A 167 -8.72 9.52 20.05
C ALA A 167 -8.67 9.36 21.58
N PRO A 168 -7.94 8.37 22.11
CA PRO A 168 -7.72 8.25 23.55
C PRO A 168 -6.96 9.46 24.13
N PRO A 169 -7.14 9.76 25.43
CA PRO A 169 -6.36 10.81 26.09
C PRO A 169 -4.85 10.59 25.93
N GLY A 170 -4.12 11.63 25.53
CA GLY A 170 -2.67 11.59 25.32
C GLY A 170 -2.22 11.14 23.93
N ILE A 171 -3.15 10.79 23.03
CA ILE A 171 -2.86 10.50 21.62
C ILE A 171 -3.33 11.68 20.75
N SER A 172 -2.45 12.21 19.89
CA SER A 172 -2.82 13.26 18.95
C SER A 172 -3.82 12.76 17.89
N LEU A 173 -4.63 13.66 17.33
CA LEU A 173 -5.64 13.28 16.34
C LEU A 173 -4.98 12.74 15.06
N GLU A 174 -3.82 13.26 14.72
CA GLU A 174 -2.96 12.88 13.59
C GLU A 174 -2.45 11.45 13.76
N LEU A 175 -1.92 11.13 14.96
CA LEU A 175 -1.47 9.79 15.28
C LEU A 175 -2.65 8.81 15.29
N TRP A 176 -3.78 9.22 15.86
CA TRP A 176 -4.99 8.39 15.88
C TRP A 176 -5.55 8.14 14.47
N ALA A 177 -5.51 9.15 13.59
CA ALA A 177 -5.89 9.03 12.19
C ALA A 177 -5.04 7.98 11.46
N ASN A 178 -3.72 7.97 11.71
CA ASN A 178 -2.81 6.96 11.17
C ASN A 178 -3.08 5.56 11.74
N ILE A 179 -3.32 5.45 13.05
CA ILE A 179 -3.68 4.18 13.68
C ILE A 179 -4.97 3.62 13.06
N GLY A 180 -6.02 4.44 12.96
CA GLY A 180 -7.28 4.03 12.33
C GLY A 180 -7.10 3.61 10.86
N ALA A 181 -6.31 4.35 10.10
CA ALA A 181 -5.98 4.00 8.72
C ALA A 181 -5.25 2.65 8.64
N ILE A 182 -4.20 2.44 9.41
CA ILE A 182 -3.42 1.19 9.42
C ILE A 182 -4.28 0.00 9.88
N SER A 183 -5.05 0.16 10.95
CA SER A 183 -5.98 -0.87 11.43
C SER A 183 -7.00 -1.25 10.37
N SER A 184 -7.54 -0.27 9.64
CA SER A 184 -8.47 -0.53 8.54
C SER A 184 -7.85 -1.32 7.39
N VAL A 185 -6.55 -1.13 7.11
CA VAL A 185 -5.82 -1.94 6.12
C VAL A 185 -5.85 -3.41 6.54
N PHE A 186 -5.51 -3.73 7.79
CA PHE A 186 -5.57 -5.10 8.29
C PHE A 186 -6.97 -5.71 8.24
N ILE A 187 -8.00 -4.94 8.58
CA ILE A 187 -9.40 -5.39 8.49
C ILE A 187 -9.78 -5.67 7.03
N SER A 188 -9.44 -4.75 6.12
CA SER A 188 -9.74 -4.90 4.69
C SER A 188 -8.93 -6.01 4.02
N LEU A 189 -7.74 -6.35 4.52
CA LEU A 189 -6.95 -7.48 4.05
C LEU A 189 -7.66 -8.82 4.27
N ILE A 190 -8.36 -8.97 5.40
CA ILE A 190 -9.17 -10.17 5.67
C ILE A 190 -10.27 -10.29 4.62
N TRP A 191 -10.99 -9.20 4.33
CA TRP A 191 -12.00 -9.19 3.26
C TRP A 191 -11.38 -9.51 1.90
N ASN A 192 -10.29 -8.85 1.53
CA ASN A 192 -9.63 -9.07 0.24
C ASN A 192 -9.22 -10.54 0.07
N PHE A 193 -8.69 -11.17 1.12
CA PHE A 193 -8.37 -12.59 1.12
C PHE A 193 -9.62 -13.47 0.95
N LEU A 194 -10.66 -13.24 1.73
CA LEU A 194 -11.90 -14.02 1.68
C LEU A 194 -12.63 -13.83 0.33
N GLY A 195 -12.70 -12.61 -0.18
CA GLY A 195 -13.32 -12.28 -1.46
C GLY A 195 -12.59 -12.93 -2.64
N MET A 196 -11.25 -12.86 -2.67
CA MET A 196 -10.47 -13.57 -3.68
C MET A 196 -10.70 -15.08 -3.60
N LYS A 197 -10.63 -15.66 -2.39
CA LYS A 197 -10.79 -17.11 -2.18
C LYS A 197 -12.19 -17.61 -2.53
N PHE A 198 -13.25 -16.94 -2.08
CA PHE A 198 -14.62 -17.45 -2.11
C PHE A 198 -15.51 -16.84 -3.20
N ILE A 199 -15.09 -15.77 -3.89
CA ILE A 199 -15.85 -15.14 -4.97
C ILE A 199 -15.11 -15.28 -6.29
N VAL A 200 -13.80 -14.98 -6.31
CA VAL A 200 -13.01 -14.99 -7.56
C VAL A 200 -12.59 -16.41 -7.94
N PHE A 201 -12.06 -17.19 -6.99
CA PHE A 201 -11.55 -18.54 -7.24
C PHE A 201 -12.54 -19.67 -6.93
N ARG A 202 -13.86 -19.40 -7.00
CA ARG A 202 -14.85 -20.48 -6.99
C ARG A 202 -14.61 -21.39 -8.19
N ARG A 203 -14.00 -22.55 -7.93
CA ARG A 203 -14.19 -23.78 -8.69
C ARG A 203 -15.23 -24.61 -7.97
#